data_AF-A0A7K2P0Z3-F1
#
_entry.id   AF-A0A7K2P0Z3-F1
#
_cell.length_a   1.000
_cell.length_b   1.000
_cell.length_c   1.000
_cell.angle_alpha   90.00
_cell.angle_beta   90.00
_cell.angle_gamma   90.00
#
_symmetry.space_group_name_H-M   'P 1'
#
loop_
_entity.id
_entity.type
_entity.pdbx_description
1 polymer ?
#
loop_
_entity_poly.entity_id
_entity_poly.type
_entity_poly.pdbx_seq_one_letter_code
_entity_poly.pdbx_strand_id
1 'polypeptide(L)'
;TPARVAQALREQGRVLGDAEILGAAEQLRSELVGSGPLEPLLADPSVTDVLVSAPDRVWVDRGGGLELTPVSFPDAAAVRRLAQRLATVAGRRLDDARPWVDARLPDGTRLHAVLPPVAVDCTCLALRVVRPRAFTLRELAAAGTVPPGGDRVLRALLRARLSFLVSGGTGSGNPNMVL
;
A
#
# COMPACT_ATOMS: atom_id res chain seq x y z
N THR A 1 9.70 -0.57 20.76
CA THR A 1 9.45 -2.01 20.50
C THR A 1 8.14 -2.39 21.17
N PRO A 2 7.39 -3.40 20.67
CA PRO A 2 6.12 -3.85 21.26
C PRO A 2 6.23 -4.12 22.77
N ALA A 3 7.36 -4.70 23.17
CA ALA A 3 7.69 -4.96 24.58
C ALA A 3 7.71 -3.68 25.46
N ARG A 4 8.19 -2.54 24.94
CA ARG A 4 8.24 -1.28 25.71
C ARG A 4 6.86 -0.64 25.89
N VAL A 5 5.96 -0.78 24.91
CA VAL A 5 4.58 -0.27 25.01
C VAL A 5 3.78 -1.13 25.98
N ALA A 6 3.92 -2.45 25.90
CA ALA A 6 3.31 -3.39 26.85
C ALA A 6 3.79 -3.14 28.29
N GLN A 7 5.09 -2.85 28.48
CA GLN A 7 5.64 -2.52 29.79
C GLN A 7 5.03 -1.22 30.37
N ALA A 8 4.93 -0.15 29.57
CA ALA A 8 4.32 1.11 30.01
C ALA A 8 2.82 0.95 30.37
N LEU A 9 2.08 0.08 29.67
CA LEU A 9 0.67 -0.21 29.99
C LEU A 9 0.51 -0.98 31.31
N ARG A 10 1.43 -1.92 31.61
CA ARG A 10 1.45 -2.63 32.90
C ARG A 10 1.74 -1.69 34.08
N GLU A 11 2.62 -0.72 33.88
CA GLU A 11 2.97 0.29 34.89
C GLU A 11 1.79 1.21 35.26
N GLN A 12 0.76 1.32 34.41
CA GLN A 12 -0.46 2.10 34.70
C GLN A 12 -1.60 1.33 35.40
N GLY A 13 -1.36 0.08 35.85
CA GLY A 13 -2.21 -0.58 36.84
C GLY A 13 -3.56 -1.13 36.38
N ARG A 14 -3.82 -1.25 35.07
CA ARG A 14 -5.00 -1.99 34.55
C ARG A 14 -4.65 -3.48 34.43
N VAL A 15 -5.33 -4.33 35.19
CA VAL A 15 -5.23 -5.79 35.07
C VAL A 15 -5.96 -6.21 33.79
N LEU A 16 -5.24 -6.16 32.66
CA LEU A 16 -5.66 -6.69 31.37
C LEU A 16 -4.94 -8.02 31.15
N GLY A 17 -5.60 -9.00 30.53
CA GLY A 17 -4.97 -10.28 30.20
C GLY A 17 -3.80 -10.09 29.21
N ASP A 18 -2.82 -10.99 29.21
CA ASP A 18 -1.63 -10.87 28.34
C ASP A 18 -2.00 -10.71 26.85
N ALA A 19 -3.07 -11.36 26.39
CA ALA A 19 -3.59 -11.22 25.03
C ALA A 19 -4.20 -9.82 24.76
N GLU A 20 -4.88 -9.23 25.73
CA GLU A 20 -5.44 -7.87 25.62
C GLU A 20 -4.34 -6.82 25.64
N ILE A 21 -3.29 -7.01 26.46
CA ILE A 21 -2.11 -6.14 26.50
C ILE A 21 -1.34 -6.22 25.17
N LEU A 22 -1.17 -7.41 24.62
CA LEU A 22 -0.53 -7.61 23.31
C LEU A 22 -1.34 -6.94 22.19
N GLY A 23 -2.66 -7.14 22.15
CA GLY A 23 -3.55 -6.49 21.19
C GLY A 23 -3.52 -4.96 21.30
N ALA A 24 -3.59 -4.41 22.51
CA ALA A 24 -3.50 -2.97 22.75
C ALA A 24 -2.13 -2.40 22.34
N ALA A 25 -1.03 -3.12 22.62
CA ALA A 25 0.31 -2.70 22.23
C ALA A 25 0.54 -2.77 20.71
N GLU A 26 -0.03 -3.76 20.02
CA GLU A 26 -0.01 -3.84 18.57
C GLU A 26 -0.83 -2.75 17.92
N GLN A 27 -2.01 -2.46 18.47
CA GLN A 27 -2.88 -1.39 17.98
C GLN A 27 -2.21 -0.02 18.19
N LEU A 28 -1.63 0.24 19.36
CA LEU A 28 -0.86 1.46 19.62
C LEU A 28 0.37 1.55 18.72
N ARG A 29 1.10 0.46 18.47
CA ARG A 29 2.23 0.46 17.52
C ARG A 29 1.75 0.75 16.10
N SER A 30 0.65 0.13 15.67
CA SER A 30 0.04 0.37 14.36
C SER A 30 -0.39 1.83 14.22
N GLU A 31 -0.94 2.44 15.27
CA GLU A 31 -1.32 3.85 15.27
C GLU A 31 -0.12 4.80 15.29
N LEU A 32 0.94 4.46 16.04
CA LEU A 32 2.10 5.31 16.27
C LEU A 32 3.17 5.20 15.16
N VAL A 33 3.29 4.04 14.51
CA VAL A 33 4.37 3.74 13.54
C VAL A 33 3.86 3.09 12.26
N GLY A 34 2.68 2.46 12.29
CA GLY A 34 2.10 1.72 11.17
C GLY A 34 1.05 2.51 10.39
N SER A 35 0.22 1.76 9.67
CA SER A 35 -0.84 2.28 8.80
C SER A 35 -2.16 2.48 9.55
N GLY A 36 -2.15 2.25 10.87
CA GLY A 36 -3.32 2.30 11.74
C GLY A 36 -4.47 1.42 11.22
N PRO A 37 -5.68 1.97 11.06
CA PRO A 37 -6.86 1.21 10.61
C PRO A 37 -6.70 0.51 9.24
N LEU A 38 -5.73 0.93 8.43
CA LEU A 38 -5.47 0.36 7.10
C LEU A 38 -4.59 -0.89 7.14
N GLU A 39 -3.95 -1.20 8.27
CA GLU A 39 -2.98 -2.30 8.37
C GLU A 39 -3.57 -3.68 7.98
N PRO A 40 -4.80 -4.05 8.38
CA PRO A 40 -5.45 -5.29 7.93
C PRO A 40 -5.68 -5.33 6.42
N LEU A 41 -6.03 -4.19 5.80
CA LEU A 41 -6.24 -4.11 4.35
C LEU A 41 -4.92 -4.25 3.58
N LEU A 42 -3.85 -3.64 4.07
CA LEU A 42 -2.52 -3.73 3.45
C LEU A 42 -1.89 -5.12 3.61
N ALA A 43 -2.23 -5.82 4.70
CA ALA A 43 -1.79 -7.19 4.93
C ALA A 43 -2.49 -8.22 4.00
N ASP A 44 -3.73 -7.96 3.57
CA ASP A 44 -4.50 -8.86 2.71
C ASP A 44 -3.79 -9.06 1.35
N PRO A 45 -3.37 -10.30 1.00
CA PRO A 45 -2.62 -10.57 -0.22
C PRO A 45 -3.34 -10.25 -1.53
N SER A 46 -4.67 -10.16 -1.51
CA SER A 46 -5.47 -9.79 -2.67
C SER A 46 -5.48 -8.29 -2.95
N VAL A 47 -5.20 -7.44 -1.95
CA VAL A 47 -5.25 -5.98 -2.10
C VAL A 47 -4.01 -5.47 -2.84
N THR A 48 -4.25 -4.68 -3.88
CA THR A 48 -3.23 -3.96 -4.65
C THR A 48 -3.16 -2.48 -4.27
N ASP A 49 -4.32 -1.87 -3.99
CA ASP A 49 -4.43 -0.44 -3.71
C ASP A 49 -5.41 -0.21 -2.55
N VAL A 50 -5.09 0.75 -1.68
CA VAL A 50 -5.97 1.27 -0.62
C VAL A 50 -6.09 2.77 -0.80
N LEU A 51 -7.31 3.30 -0.91
CA LEU A 51 -7.58 4.72 -1.10
C LEU A 51 -8.46 5.26 0.02
N VAL A 52 -8.15 6.44 0.53
CA VAL A 52 -8.99 7.17 1.48
C VAL A 52 -9.30 8.53 0.87
N SER A 53 -10.58 8.82 0.67
CA SER A 53 -11.05 10.12 0.15
C SER A 53 -11.87 10.91 1.17
N ALA A 54 -12.39 10.24 2.20
CA ALA A 54 -13.06 10.85 3.35
C ALA A 54 -12.94 9.91 4.56
N PRO A 55 -13.26 10.37 5.79
CA PRO A 55 -13.17 9.52 6.99
C PRO A 55 -14.02 8.25 6.90
N ASP A 56 -15.16 8.32 6.22
CA ASP A 56 -16.11 7.24 5.99
C ASP A 56 -15.96 6.58 4.61
N ARG A 57 -14.96 7.00 3.81
CA ARG A 57 -14.73 6.51 2.44
C ARG A 57 -13.33 5.95 2.28
N VAL A 58 -13.19 4.70 2.71
CA VAL A 58 -11.99 3.89 2.50
C VAL A 58 -12.27 2.80 1.46
N TRP A 59 -11.53 2.83 0.37
CA TRP A 59 -11.67 1.94 -0.78
C TRP A 59 -10.45 1.03 -0.91
N VAL A 60 -10.67 -0.08 -1.59
CA VAL A 60 -9.64 -1.07 -1.92
C VAL A 60 -9.79 -1.53 -3.36
N ASP A 61 -8.69 -1.84 -4.03
CA ASP A 61 -8.68 -2.55 -5.30
C ASP A 61 -8.00 -3.91 -5.11
N ARG A 62 -8.60 -4.96 -5.68
CA ARG A 62 -8.11 -6.35 -5.72
C ARG A 62 -7.83 -6.86 -7.14
N GLY A 63 -7.77 -5.94 -8.10
CA GLY A 63 -7.68 -6.21 -9.54
C GLY A 63 -9.04 -6.22 -10.26
N GLY A 64 -10.14 -5.99 -9.55
CA GLY A 64 -11.51 -5.92 -10.09
C GLY A 64 -12.08 -4.50 -10.16
N GLY A 65 -11.34 -3.49 -9.68
CA GLY A 65 -11.83 -2.13 -9.48
C GLY A 65 -12.04 -1.79 -8.00
N LEU A 66 -12.50 -0.56 -7.75
CA LEU A 66 -12.62 -0.02 -6.40
C LEU A 66 -13.85 -0.56 -5.66
N GLU A 67 -13.63 -1.07 -4.47
CA GLU A 67 -14.64 -1.57 -3.54
C GLU A 67 -14.60 -0.77 -2.23
N LEU A 68 -15.76 -0.37 -1.70
CA LEU A 68 -15.84 0.34 -0.41
C LEU A 68 -15.66 -0.66 0.74
N THR A 69 -14.86 -0.29 1.73
CA THR A 69 -14.61 -1.11 2.93
C THR A 69 -15.41 -0.62 4.13
N PRO A 70 -15.58 -1.46 5.18
CA PRO A 70 -16.16 -1.02 6.45
C PRO A 70 -15.18 -0.20 7.32
N VAL A 71 -13.93 -0.01 6.88
CA VAL A 71 -12.94 0.75 7.64
C VAL A 71 -13.30 2.24 7.60
N SER A 72 -13.26 2.89 8.75
CA SER A 72 -13.51 4.32 8.88
C SER A 72 -12.53 4.98 9.84
N PHE A 73 -12.40 6.29 9.70
CA PHE A 73 -11.66 7.18 10.58
C PHE A 73 -12.64 8.02 11.41
N PRO A 74 -12.26 8.43 12.62
CA PRO A 74 -13.14 9.24 13.47
C PRO A 74 -13.43 10.63 12.86
N ASP A 75 -12.45 11.22 12.16
CA ASP A 75 -12.57 12.53 11.54
C ASP A 75 -11.54 12.76 10.42
N ALA A 76 -11.69 13.85 9.68
CA ALA A 76 -10.76 14.26 8.62
C ALA A 76 -9.35 14.56 9.16
N ALA A 77 -9.26 15.02 10.41
CA ALA A 77 -7.99 15.29 11.06
C ALA A 77 -7.19 13.99 11.30
N ALA A 78 -7.84 12.86 11.55
CA ALA A 78 -7.22 11.56 11.70
C ALA A 78 -6.60 11.07 10.39
N VAL A 79 -7.30 11.27 9.27
CA VAL A 79 -6.78 10.97 7.92
C VAL A 79 -5.54 11.84 7.65
N ARG A 80 -5.60 13.14 7.92
CA ARG A 80 -4.45 14.05 7.80
C ARG A 80 -3.28 13.59 8.67
N ARG A 81 -3.51 13.29 9.95
CA ARG A 81 -2.46 12.81 10.87
C ARG A 81 -1.82 11.52 10.36
N LEU A 82 -2.61 10.59 9.81
CA LEU A 82 -2.08 9.35 9.22
C LEU A 82 -1.17 9.66 8.02
N ALA A 83 -1.65 10.45 7.06
CA ALA A 83 -0.88 10.83 5.88
C ALA A 83 0.46 11.49 6.25
N GLN A 84 0.46 12.40 7.24
CA GLN A 84 1.67 13.08 7.72
C GLN A 84 2.65 12.13 8.41
N ARG A 85 2.15 11.18 9.21
CA ARG A 85 2.99 10.13 9.82
C ARG A 85 3.63 9.26 8.75
N LEU A 86 2.85 8.77 7.78
CA LEU A 86 3.37 7.95 6.68
C LEU A 86 4.39 8.70 5.82
N ALA A 87 4.16 9.98 5.54
CA ALA A 87 5.14 10.83 4.86
C ALA A 87 6.45 10.94 5.67
N THR A 88 6.35 11.12 6.99
CA THR A 88 7.52 11.19 7.89
C THR A 88 8.29 9.87 7.90
N VAL A 89 7.59 8.73 7.97
CA VAL A 89 8.19 7.39 7.88
C VAL A 89 8.91 7.19 6.54
N ALA A 90 8.38 7.75 5.45
CA ALA A 90 9.00 7.72 4.13
C ALA A 90 10.14 8.76 3.95
N GLY A 91 10.52 9.49 5.00
CA GLY A 91 11.54 10.54 4.92
C GLY A 91 11.11 11.71 4.03
N ARG A 92 9.83 12.05 4.05
CA ARG A 92 9.23 13.15 3.30
C ARG A 92 8.45 14.06 4.24
N ARG A 93 8.13 15.26 3.74
CA ARG A 93 7.40 16.31 4.46
C ARG A 93 6.03 16.49 3.81
N LEU A 94 4.98 16.51 4.61
CA LEU A 94 3.59 16.75 4.19
C LEU A 94 2.95 17.71 5.19
N ASP A 95 2.68 18.94 4.77
CA ASP A 95 2.07 20.00 5.59
C ASP A 95 1.49 21.10 4.69
N ASP A 96 0.98 22.17 5.27
CA ASP A 96 0.27 23.21 4.52
C ASP A 96 1.20 23.98 3.55
N ALA A 97 2.52 23.93 3.75
CA ALA A 97 3.50 24.51 2.82
C ALA A 97 3.91 23.52 1.71
N ARG A 98 3.78 22.21 1.96
CA ARG A 98 3.96 21.12 0.98
C ARG A 98 2.75 20.18 1.05
N PRO A 99 1.63 20.56 0.41
CA PRO A 99 0.34 19.90 0.61
C PRO A 99 0.19 18.60 -0.18
N TRP A 100 1.27 18.06 -0.74
CA TRP A 100 1.25 16.75 -1.40
C TRP A 100 2.57 16.02 -1.21
N VAL A 101 2.54 14.70 -1.34
CA VAL A 101 3.72 13.85 -1.27
C VAL A 101 3.57 12.62 -2.16
N ASP A 102 4.65 12.29 -2.86
CA ASP A 102 4.88 10.98 -3.46
C ASP A 102 6.10 10.35 -2.80
N ALA A 103 5.95 9.14 -2.27
CA ALA A 103 7.00 8.49 -1.51
C ALA A 103 6.92 6.96 -1.57
N ARG A 104 7.94 6.31 -1.02
CA ARG A 104 7.96 4.87 -0.82
C ARG A 104 8.16 4.58 0.66
N LEU A 105 7.26 3.80 1.22
CA LEU A 105 7.36 3.30 2.58
C LEU A 105 8.47 2.24 2.68
N PRO A 106 8.98 1.95 3.90
CA PRO A 106 10.06 0.98 4.10
C PRO A 106 9.76 -0.43 3.57
N ASP A 107 8.49 -0.82 3.50
CA ASP A 107 8.00 -2.09 2.96
C ASP A 107 7.92 -2.11 1.42
N GLY A 108 8.22 -0.99 0.76
CA GLY A 108 8.15 -0.82 -0.69
C GLY A 108 6.79 -0.31 -1.22
N THR A 109 5.78 -0.19 -0.34
CA THR A 109 4.47 0.39 -0.66
C THR A 109 4.64 1.83 -1.13
N ARG A 110 3.97 2.19 -2.23
CA ARG A 110 3.98 3.56 -2.74
C ARG A 110 2.89 4.37 -2.04
N LEU A 111 3.28 5.53 -1.54
CA LEU A 111 2.41 6.50 -0.89
C LEU A 111 2.21 7.69 -1.82
N HIS A 112 0.96 8.04 -2.07
CA HIS A 112 0.56 9.36 -2.54
C HIS A 112 -0.42 9.97 -1.54
N ALA A 113 -0.22 11.22 -1.15
CA ALA A 113 -1.19 11.92 -0.32
C ALA A 113 -1.27 13.40 -0.67
N VAL A 114 -2.46 13.98 -0.50
CA VAL A 114 -2.77 15.38 -0.82
C VAL A 114 -3.64 15.97 0.28
N LEU A 115 -3.23 17.11 0.84
CA LEU A 115 -3.95 17.86 1.86
C LEU A 115 -4.88 18.91 1.24
N PRO A 116 -5.94 19.33 1.95
CA PRO A 116 -6.65 20.57 1.64
C PRO A 116 -5.71 21.78 1.61
N PRO A 117 -5.99 22.80 0.77
CA PRO A 117 -7.16 22.90 -0.11
C PRO A 117 -6.99 22.22 -1.49
N VAL A 118 -5.85 21.56 -1.75
CA VAL A 118 -5.60 20.91 -3.05
C VAL A 118 -6.53 19.71 -3.24
N ALA A 119 -6.72 18.92 -2.17
CA ALA A 119 -7.81 17.96 -2.09
C ALA A 119 -9.06 18.68 -1.56
N VAL A 120 -10.18 18.51 -2.26
CA VAL A 120 -11.47 19.08 -1.88
C VAL A 120 -11.99 18.33 -0.66
N ASP A 121 -12.47 19.06 0.36
CA ASP A 121 -13.10 18.59 1.60
C ASP A 121 -12.23 17.82 2.60
N CYS A 122 -11.33 16.93 2.16
CA CYS A 122 -10.54 16.07 3.04
C CYS A 122 -9.15 15.78 2.47
N THR A 123 -8.24 15.26 3.32
CA THR A 123 -6.98 14.67 2.85
C THR A 123 -7.27 13.43 2.02
N CYS A 124 -6.74 13.38 0.79
CA CYS A 124 -6.72 12.17 -0.03
C CYS A 124 -5.44 11.37 0.23
N LEU A 125 -5.56 10.07 0.41
CA LEU A 125 -4.45 9.14 0.65
C LEU A 125 -4.59 7.93 -0.27
N ALA A 126 -3.53 7.58 -1.00
CA ALA A 126 -3.47 6.37 -1.81
C ALA A 126 -2.20 5.58 -1.45
N LEU A 127 -2.38 4.30 -1.16
CA LEU A 127 -1.33 3.34 -0.86
C LEU A 127 -1.39 2.22 -1.88
N ARG A 128 -0.31 2.05 -2.64
CA ARG A 128 -0.19 0.98 -3.64
C ARG A 128 0.86 -0.04 -3.21
N VAL A 129 0.40 -1.23 -2.89
CA VAL A 129 1.26 -2.33 -2.45
C VAL A 129 1.95 -2.92 -3.67
N VAL A 130 3.28 -2.82 -3.72
CA VAL A 130 4.06 -3.43 -4.81
C VAL A 130 4.34 -4.88 -4.43
N ARG A 131 3.53 -5.80 -4.93
CA ARG A 131 3.78 -7.24 -4.80
C ARG A 131 4.57 -7.72 -6.01
N PRO A 132 5.79 -8.27 -5.85
CA PRO A 132 6.49 -8.94 -6.94
C PRO A 132 5.66 -10.16 -7.36
N ARG A 133 4.92 -10.06 -8.46
CA ARG A 133 4.34 -11.22 -9.13
C ARG A 133 5.08 -11.40 -10.45
N ALA A 134 6.01 -12.34 -10.47
CA ALA A 134 6.57 -12.83 -11.71
C ALA A 134 5.48 -13.61 -12.44
N PHE A 135 5.03 -13.11 -13.58
CA PHE A 135 4.12 -13.87 -14.42
C PHE A 135 4.93 -14.83 -15.28
N THR A 136 4.49 -16.07 -15.36
CA THR A 136 5.04 -17.01 -16.33
C THR A 136 4.62 -16.57 -17.74
N LEU A 137 5.44 -16.90 -18.74
CA LEU A 137 5.09 -16.66 -20.15
C LEU A 137 3.72 -17.28 -20.53
N ARG A 138 3.35 -18.39 -19.87
CA ARG A 138 2.05 -19.04 -20.05
C ARG A 138 0.90 -18.20 -19.50
N GLU A 139 1.06 -17.60 -18.32
CA GLU A 139 0.05 -16.69 -17.74
C GLU A 139 -0.10 -15.43 -18.59
N LEU A 140 1.01 -14.85 -19.09
CA LEU A 140 0.96 -13.69 -19.99
C LEU A 140 0.24 -14.00 -21.31
N ALA A 141 0.46 -15.19 -21.89
CA ALA A 141 -0.26 -15.63 -23.08
C ALA A 141 -1.75 -15.86 -22.79
N ALA A 142 -2.09 -16.48 -21.66
CA ALA A 142 -3.48 -16.70 -21.24
C ALA A 142 -4.23 -15.39 -20.98
N ALA A 143 -3.53 -14.36 -20.48
CA ALA A 143 -4.08 -13.03 -20.25
C ALA A 143 -4.19 -12.18 -21.53
N GLY A 144 -3.84 -12.72 -22.70
CA GLY A 144 -3.87 -12.00 -23.98
C GLY A 144 -2.79 -10.91 -24.12
N THR A 145 -1.85 -10.84 -23.18
CA THR A 145 -0.72 -9.89 -23.22
C THR A 145 0.30 -10.28 -24.29
N VAL A 146 0.34 -11.56 -24.69
CA VAL A 146 1.16 -12.06 -25.80
C VAL A 146 0.24 -12.49 -26.94
N PRO A 147 0.44 -12.01 -28.18
CA PRO A 147 -0.36 -12.43 -29.32
C PRO A 147 -0.21 -13.94 -29.59
N PRO A 148 -1.19 -14.58 -30.25
CA PRO A 148 -1.11 -16.00 -30.59
C PRO A 148 0.21 -16.36 -31.31
N GLY A 149 0.95 -17.33 -30.77
CA GLY A 149 2.26 -17.75 -31.31
C GLY A 149 3.46 -16.89 -30.88
N GLY A 150 3.25 -15.74 -30.24
CA GLY A 150 4.32 -14.88 -29.72
C GLY A 150 5.13 -15.55 -28.60
N ASP A 151 4.52 -16.48 -27.86
CA ASP A 151 5.19 -17.28 -26.84
C ASP A 151 6.31 -18.16 -27.42
N ARG A 152 6.11 -18.71 -28.63
CA ARG A 152 7.12 -19.51 -29.32
C ARG A 152 8.32 -18.65 -29.73
N VAL A 153 8.06 -17.44 -30.23
CA VAL A 153 9.10 -16.49 -30.61
C VAL A 153 9.91 -16.08 -29.40
N LEU A 154 9.25 -15.70 -28.29
CA LEU A 154 9.92 -15.33 -27.04
C LEU A 154 10.77 -16.49 -26.49
N ARG A 155 10.27 -17.73 -26.51
CA ARG A 155 11.05 -18.92 -26.12
C ARG A 155 12.27 -19.13 -27.02
N ALA A 156 12.15 -18.89 -28.32
CA ALA A 156 13.27 -19.01 -29.26
C ALA A 156 14.33 -17.95 -29.00
N LEU A 157 13.94 -16.68 -28.79
CA LEU A 157 14.85 -15.58 -28.46
C LEU A 157 15.63 -15.85 -27.16
N LEU A 158 14.95 -16.35 -26.12
CA LEU A 158 15.57 -16.72 -24.85
C LEU A 158 16.55 -17.88 -24.99
N ARG A 159 16.16 -18.94 -25.71
CA ARG A 159 17.06 -20.09 -25.98
C ARG A 159 18.30 -19.67 -26.77
N ALA A 160 18.13 -18.74 -27.71
CA ALA A 160 19.22 -18.16 -28.48
C ALA A 160 20.02 -17.09 -27.72
N ARG A 161 19.61 -16.72 -26.49
CA ARG A 161 20.22 -15.68 -25.64
C ARG A 161 20.38 -14.34 -26.37
N LEU A 162 19.40 -13.99 -27.18
CA LEU A 162 19.42 -12.72 -27.91
C LEU A 162 19.03 -11.58 -26.96
N SER A 163 19.69 -10.43 -27.11
CA SER A 163 19.31 -9.20 -26.43
C SER A 163 18.01 -8.67 -27.03
N PHE A 164 17.01 -8.40 -26.19
CA PHE A 164 15.76 -7.77 -26.59
C PHE A 164 15.31 -6.75 -25.54
N LEU A 165 14.51 -5.77 -25.97
CA LEU A 165 13.94 -4.75 -25.12
C LEU A 165 12.43 -4.95 -25.03
N VAL A 166 11.90 -4.92 -23.81
CA VAL A 166 10.46 -4.84 -23.57
C VAL A 166 10.12 -3.37 -23.30
N SER A 167 9.22 -2.80 -24.09
CA SER A 167 8.77 -1.40 -23.96
C SER A 167 7.25 -1.32 -23.86
N GLY A 168 6.75 -0.41 -23.02
CA GLY A 168 5.32 -0.16 -22.79
C GLY A 168 5.10 1.08 -21.92
N GLY A 169 3.87 1.60 -21.86
CA GLY A 169 3.53 2.80 -21.07
C GLY A 169 3.67 2.60 -19.54
N THR A 170 3.79 3.69 -18.78
CA THR A 170 3.80 3.64 -17.30
C THR A 170 2.53 3.01 -16.77
N GLY A 171 2.65 1.90 -16.02
CA GLY A 171 1.51 1.14 -15.48
C GLY A 171 1.13 -0.12 -16.29
N SER A 172 1.73 -0.36 -17.46
CA SER A 172 1.45 -1.51 -18.33
C SER A 172 2.09 -2.86 -17.91
N GLY A 173 2.66 -2.95 -16.71
CA GLY A 173 3.27 -4.20 -16.23
C GLY A 173 4.69 -4.48 -16.76
N ASN A 174 5.40 -3.50 -17.34
CA ASN A 174 6.81 -3.65 -17.78
C ASN A 174 7.75 -4.34 -16.75
N PRO A 175 7.67 -4.09 -15.42
CA PRO A 175 8.52 -4.80 -14.46
C PRO A 175 8.21 -6.29 -14.35
N ASN A 176 7.01 -6.74 -14.73
CA ASN A 176 6.57 -8.13 -14.63
C ASN A 176 6.96 -9.00 -15.83
N MET A 177 7.49 -8.37 -16.89
CA MET A 177 7.90 -9.03 -18.14
C MET A 177 9.41 -9.30 -18.22
N VAL A 178 10.16 -9.03 -17.14
CA VAL A 178 11.56 -9.44 -17.05
C VAL A 178 11.57 -10.91 -16.60
N LEU A 179 11.86 -11.81 -17.54
CA LEU A 179 12.08 -13.24 -17.32
C LEU A 179 13.45 -13.52 -16.69
#